data_AF-A0A9D5J0G7-F1
#
_entry.id   AF-A0A9D5J0G7-F1
#
_cell.length_a   1.000
_cell.length_b   1.000
_cell.length_c   1.000
_cell.angle_alpha   90.00
_cell.angle_beta   90.00
_cell.angle_gamma   90.00
#
_symmetry.space_group_name_H-M   'P 1'
#
loop_
_entity.id
_entity.type
_entity.pdbx_description
1 polymer ?
#
loop_
_entity_poly.entity_id
_entity_poly.type
_entity_poly.pdbx_seq_one_letter_code
_entity_poly.pdbx_strand_id
1 'polypeptide(L)'
;MPRKTDIDLLTYPKNPRRLSDNAMDELSSVGMLHPILDAVAQDPELRLDIRDGYFNVYYGGGSLLRLQKSRQGWMARFDEKYFRKMPHQVNLPSATIASETDTRCWVKVFPALIKVMDGFWAAKPNVERRHCQEIAQANSGRFGTPPGDYLILDIEYQWAHRRFDLIAVRKNPRMADPEGWSVPKLVFVEVKSKPAACKGSAGLYVHAQDYASIVGAGGGCRLNEIRGEYESVIRQKENLELIDRRLGFERFSVATPEFLLIFVDLNPDADSQIAKEMEKVRAFAQQLPSVSIHKMFLTKTDLVMTKNNRKTL
;
A
#
# COMPACT_ATOMS: atom_id res chain seq x y z
N MET A 1 -6.63 18.60 -15.61
CA MET A 1 -5.54 17.63 -15.33
C MET A 1 -5.39 16.72 -16.54
N PRO A 2 -4.17 16.32 -16.94
CA PRO A 2 -3.97 15.40 -18.06
C PRO A 2 -4.65 14.05 -17.78
N ARG A 3 -5.26 13.43 -18.80
CA ARG A 3 -5.76 12.06 -18.66
C ARG A 3 -4.56 11.11 -18.63
N LYS A 4 -4.78 9.94 -18.08
CA LYS A 4 -3.76 8.89 -17.96
C LYS A 4 -3.10 8.51 -19.29
N THR A 5 -3.85 8.58 -20.40
CA THR A 5 -3.40 8.32 -21.77
C THR A 5 -2.52 9.42 -22.34
N ASP A 6 -2.57 10.62 -21.76
CA ASP A 6 -1.85 11.80 -22.25
C ASP A 6 -0.43 11.88 -21.64
N ILE A 7 -0.03 10.90 -20.81
CA ILE A 7 1.26 10.86 -20.12
C ILE A 7 2.23 9.95 -20.87
N ASP A 8 3.35 10.51 -21.28
CA ASP A 8 4.48 9.76 -21.82
C ASP A 8 5.23 9.02 -20.70
N LEU A 9 5.11 7.69 -20.69
CA LEU A 9 5.77 6.83 -19.71
C LEU A 9 7.29 6.78 -19.87
N LEU A 10 7.82 7.20 -21.03
CA LEU A 10 9.26 7.26 -21.28
C LEU A 10 9.89 8.50 -20.67
N THR A 11 9.12 9.56 -20.41
CA THR A 11 9.65 10.83 -19.88
C THR A 11 9.03 11.25 -18.55
N TYR A 12 8.00 10.54 -18.06
CA TYR A 12 7.33 10.87 -16.81
C TYR A 12 8.29 10.92 -15.62
N PRO A 13 8.49 12.08 -14.98
CA PRO A 13 9.30 12.17 -13.79
C PRO A 13 8.49 11.68 -12.58
N LYS A 14 9.06 10.75 -11.82
CA LYS A 14 8.54 10.36 -10.51
C LYS A 14 9.65 10.40 -9.48
N ASN A 15 9.46 11.17 -8.42
CA ASN A 15 10.32 11.08 -7.25
C ASN A 15 10.03 9.78 -6.49
N PRO A 16 11.06 9.08 -6.03
CA PRO A 16 10.88 7.84 -5.29
C PRO A 16 10.19 8.09 -3.94
N ARG A 17 9.40 7.13 -3.47
CA ARG A 17 8.90 7.10 -2.09
C ARG A 17 10.08 6.92 -1.14
N ARG A 18 10.55 8.01 -0.57
CA ARG A 18 11.70 8.04 0.34
C ARG A 18 11.59 9.23 1.29
N LEU A 19 11.97 9.02 2.54
CA LEU A 19 12.27 10.09 3.49
C LEU A 19 13.75 10.49 3.39
N SER A 20 14.08 11.76 3.67
CA SER A 20 15.48 12.15 3.83
C SER A 20 16.08 11.52 5.08
N ASP A 21 17.42 11.47 5.16
CA ASP A 21 18.10 10.87 6.31
C ASP A 21 17.77 11.63 7.61
N ASN A 22 17.73 12.97 7.59
CA ASN A 22 17.26 13.77 8.72
C ASN A 22 15.82 13.42 9.15
N ALA A 23 14.94 13.10 8.20
CA ALA A 23 13.57 12.69 8.53
C ALA A 23 13.52 11.28 9.14
N MET A 24 14.43 10.39 8.73
CA MET A 24 14.62 9.09 9.36
C MET A 24 15.16 9.22 10.77
N ASP A 25 16.13 10.11 11.00
CA ASP A 25 16.71 10.38 12.32
C ASP A 25 15.64 10.93 13.28
N GLU A 26 14.78 11.82 12.80
CA GLU A 26 13.67 12.36 13.60
C GLU A 26 12.60 11.30 13.93
N LEU A 27 12.49 10.21 13.16
CA LEU A 27 11.61 9.07 13.45
C LEU A 27 12.29 7.98 14.29
N SER A 28 13.63 7.96 14.37
CA SER A 28 14.40 6.97 15.13
C SER A 28 14.05 6.98 16.63
N SER A 29 14.54 5.99 17.40
CA SER A 29 14.23 5.85 18.84
C SER A 29 14.58 7.05 19.72
N VAL A 30 15.43 7.95 19.24
CA VAL A 30 15.81 9.20 19.94
C VAL A 30 15.27 10.46 19.25
N GLY A 31 14.50 10.30 18.17
CA GLY A 31 13.97 11.38 17.37
C GLY A 31 12.65 11.92 17.90
N MET A 32 12.38 13.20 17.64
CA MET A 32 11.16 13.88 18.14
C MET A 32 9.85 13.29 17.61
N LEU A 33 9.87 12.58 16.47
CA LEU A 33 8.71 11.92 15.88
C LEU A 33 8.55 10.47 16.35
N HIS A 34 9.48 9.94 17.15
CA HIS A 34 9.42 8.57 17.68
C HIS A 34 8.08 8.23 18.35
N PRO A 35 7.42 9.13 19.10
CA PRO A 35 6.12 8.82 19.71
C PRO A 35 5.04 8.37 18.70
N ILE A 36 5.14 8.78 17.43
CA ILE A 36 4.23 8.29 16.37
C ILE A 36 4.54 6.84 16.01
N LEU A 37 5.82 6.47 15.90
CA LEU A 37 6.19 5.07 15.66
C LEU A 37 5.77 4.17 16.80
N ASP A 38 5.94 4.62 18.05
CA ASP A 38 5.48 3.89 19.23
C ASP A 38 3.97 3.64 19.16
N ALA A 39 3.19 4.67 18.83
CA ALA A 39 1.74 4.54 18.66
C ALA A 39 1.39 3.52 17.56
N VAL A 40 2.07 3.57 16.41
CA VAL A 40 1.88 2.62 15.29
C VAL A 40 2.37 1.21 15.64
N ALA A 41 3.35 1.06 16.52
CA ALA A 41 3.86 -0.22 16.99
C ALA A 41 2.97 -0.86 18.04
N GLN A 42 2.22 -0.07 18.81
CA GLN A 42 1.33 -0.57 19.87
C GLN A 42 -0.10 -0.82 19.37
N ASP A 43 -0.50 -0.17 18.27
CA ASP A 43 -1.84 -0.31 17.69
C ASP A 43 -1.80 -1.09 16.36
N PRO A 44 -2.31 -2.34 16.32
CA PRO A 44 -2.34 -3.13 15.08
C PRO A 44 -3.27 -2.54 14.02
N GLU A 45 -4.22 -1.67 14.39
CA GLU A 45 -5.10 -1.00 13.44
C GLU A 45 -4.42 0.16 12.71
N LEU A 46 -3.25 0.62 13.18
CA LEU A 46 -2.48 1.68 12.56
C LEU A 46 -1.40 1.15 11.62
N ARG A 47 -1.15 1.91 10.55
CA ARG A 47 -0.09 1.62 9.58
C ARG A 47 0.65 2.89 9.17
N LEU A 48 1.97 2.87 9.13
CA LEU A 48 2.77 3.94 8.57
C LEU A 48 3.27 3.56 7.16
N ASP A 49 3.01 4.41 6.18
CA ASP A 49 3.59 4.29 4.83
C ASP A 49 4.34 5.56 4.41
N ILE A 50 5.53 5.34 3.84
CA ILE A 50 6.44 6.37 3.34
C ILE A 50 5.98 6.84 1.95
N ARG A 51 6.13 8.14 1.71
CA ARG A 51 5.81 8.81 0.44
C ARG A 51 7.01 9.67 0.02
N ASP A 52 6.87 10.44 -1.04
CA ASP A 52 7.91 11.37 -1.50
C ASP A 52 8.07 12.54 -0.51
N GLY A 53 9.04 12.46 0.40
CA GLY A 53 9.35 13.52 1.37
C GLY A 53 8.32 13.73 2.50
N TYR A 54 7.35 12.83 2.64
CA TYR A 54 6.35 12.83 3.71
C TYR A 54 5.96 11.40 4.06
N PHE A 55 5.24 11.21 5.17
CA PHE A 55 4.63 9.93 5.50
C PHE A 55 3.21 10.11 5.99
N ASN A 56 2.46 9.01 5.93
CA ASN A 56 1.09 8.94 6.39
C ASN A 56 0.99 7.85 7.47
N VAL A 57 0.26 8.14 8.54
CA VAL A 57 -0.34 7.15 9.43
C VAL A 57 -1.76 6.90 8.93
N TYR A 58 -2.10 5.64 8.71
CA TYR A 58 -3.37 5.18 8.16
C TYR A 58 -4.20 4.43 9.21
N TYR A 59 -5.51 4.63 9.16
CA TYR A 59 -6.53 3.93 9.95
C TYR A 59 -7.74 3.62 9.05
N GLY A 60 -8.24 2.39 9.06
CA GLY A 60 -9.45 1.98 8.33
C GLY A 60 -9.45 2.29 6.81
N GLY A 61 -8.28 2.31 6.18
CA GLY A 61 -8.08 2.66 4.77
C GLY A 61 -8.02 4.16 4.48
N GLY A 62 -8.00 5.01 5.51
CA GLY A 62 -7.93 6.47 5.42
C GLY A 62 -6.68 7.05 6.07
N SER A 63 -6.30 8.26 5.67
CA SER A 63 -5.15 8.97 6.27
C SER A 63 -5.58 9.56 7.61
N LEU A 64 -5.15 8.94 8.71
CA LEU A 64 -5.34 9.47 10.07
C LEU A 64 -4.44 10.69 10.25
N LEU A 65 -3.16 10.60 9.89
CA LEU A 65 -2.24 11.73 10.01
C LEU A 65 -1.30 11.76 8.82
N ARG A 66 -1.18 12.90 8.17
CA ARG A 66 -0.10 13.17 7.22
C ARG A 66 0.91 14.10 7.88
N LEU A 67 2.19 13.74 7.81
CA LEU A 67 3.30 14.60 8.22
C LEU A 67 4.20 14.87 7.03
N GLN A 68 4.27 16.13 6.64
CA GLN A 68 5.11 16.61 5.56
C GLN A 68 6.16 17.58 6.10
N LYS A 69 7.42 17.41 5.68
CA LYS A 69 8.49 18.31 6.10
C LYS A 69 8.21 19.73 5.59
N SER A 70 8.48 20.72 6.43
CA SER A 70 8.35 22.15 6.14
C SER A 70 9.60 22.90 6.61
N ARG A 71 9.69 24.21 6.32
CA ARG A 71 10.80 25.05 6.81
C ARG A 71 10.84 25.22 8.32
N GLN A 72 9.70 25.08 9.01
CA GLN A 72 9.55 25.33 10.45
C GLN A 72 9.44 24.03 11.29
N GLY A 73 9.76 22.88 10.70
CA GLY A 73 9.53 21.56 11.32
C GLY A 73 8.61 20.72 10.44
N TRP A 74 7.67 19.99 11.03
CA TRP A 74 6.71 19.17 10.30
C TRP A 74 5.33 19.80 10.28
N MET A 75 4.66 19.67 9.14
CA MET A 75 3.26 20.05 8.97
C MET A 75 2.39 18.79 9.10
N ALA A 76 1.70 18.69 10.24
CA ALA A 76 0.71 17.70 10.56
C ALA A 76 -0.66 18.07 9.96
N ARG A 77 -1.33 17.10 9.34
CA ARG A 77 -2.67 17.29 8.75
C ARG A 77 -3.57 16.09 9.01
N PHE A 78 -4.76 16.37 9.54
CA PHE A 78 -5.92 15.47 9.56
C PHE A 78 -6.92 15.97 8.51
N ASP A 79 -7.56 15.06 7.76
CA ASP A 79 -8.48 15.46 6.68
C ASP A 79 -9.85 15.87 7.24
N GLU A 80 -10.16 17.16 7.18
CA GLU A 80 -11.40 17.72 7.73
C GLU A 80 -12.68 17.14 7.12
N LYS A 81 -12.61 16.45 5.97
CA LYS A 81 -13.79 15.77 5.42
C LYS A 81 -14.40 14.78 6.41
N TYR A 82 -13.60 14.23 7.34
CA TYR A 82 -14.07 13.28 8.34
C TYR A 82 -15.02 13.93 9.37
N PHE A 83 -14.89 15.23 9.64
CA PHE A 83 -15.79 15.96 10.54
C PHE A 83 -17.19 16.22 9.95
N ARG A 84 -17.39 16.06 8.64
CA ARG A 84 -18.67 16.39 7.97
C ARG A 84 -19.88 15.62 8.50
N LYS A 85 -19.67 14.46 9.12
CA LYS A 85 -20.74 13.58 9.65
C LYS A 85 -20.74 13.45 11.17
N MET A 86 -19.63 13.78 11.82
CA MET A 86 -19.51 13.90 13.27
C MET A 86 -18.78 15.20 13.59
N PRO A 87 -19.50 16.33 13.74
CA PRO A 87 -18.90 17.62 14.05
C PRO A 87 -18.45 17.74 15.51
N HIS A 88 -18.25 16.62 16.22
CA HIS A 88 -17.58 16.66 17.52
C HIS A 88 -16.18 17.24 17.32
N GLN A 89 -16.00 18.48 17.76
CA GLN A 89 -14.77 19.25 17.59
C GLN A 89 -13.71 18.63 18.49
N VAL A 90 -12.94 17.70 17.92
CA VAL A 90 -11.65 17.33 18.49
C VAL A 90 -10.77 18.57 18.36
N ASN A 91 -10.32 19.11 19.49
CA ASN A 91 -9.33 20.18 19.48
C ASN A 91 -8.03 19.62 18.89
N LEU A 92 -7.78 19.93 17.62
CA LEU A 92 -6.55 19.55 16.96
C LEU A 92 -5.37 20.27 17.60
N PRO A 93 -4.25 19.59 17.87
CA PRO A 93 -3.01 20.25 18.26
C PRO A 93 -2.52 21.21 17.16
N SER A 94 -1.46 21.97 17.47
CA SER A 94 -0.76 22.77 16.47
C SER A 94 -0.43 21.93 15.24
N ALA A 95 -0.76 22.46 14.05
CA ALA A 95 -0.40 21.83 12.79
C ALA A 95 1.12 21.79 12.58
N THR A 96 1.88 22.69 13.20
CA THR A 96 3.34 22.64 13.18
C THR A 96 3.84 21.82 14.36
N ILE A 97 4.61 20.77 14.07
CA ILE A 97 5.35 19.96 15.03
C ILE A 97 6.83 20.35 14.93
N ALA A 98 7.35 20.95 15.99
CA ALA A 98 8.75 21.37 16.10
C ALA A 98 9.47 20.66 17.27
N SER A 99 8.75 19.87 18.06
CA SER A 99 9.27 19.18 19.23
C SER A 99 8.61 17.82 19.46
N GLU A 100 9.19 17.02 20.35
CA GLU A 100 8.59 15.78 20.81
C GLU A 100 7.26 16.02 21.56
N THR A 101 7.17 17.11 22.32
CA THR A 101 5.93 17.51 23.01
C THR A 101 4.78 17.72 22.04
N ASP A 102 5.02 18.40 20.91
CA ASP A 102 4.01 18.60 19.87
C ASP A 102 3.56 17.26 19.27
N THR A 103 4.52 16.36 19.07
CA THR A 103 4.27 15.00 18.56
C THR A 103 3.39 14.21 19.53
N ARG A 104 3.69 14.26 20.82
CA ARG A 104 2.89 13.61 21.88
C ARG A 104 1.48 14.20 21.95
N CYS A 105 1.31 15.49 21.73
CA CYS A 105 -0.02 16.11 21.64
C CYS A 105 -0.85 15.52 20.48
N TRP A 106 -0.23 15.27 19.32
CA TRP A 106 -0.88 14.58 18.20
C TRP A 106 -1.24 13.14 18.51
N VAL A 107 -0.31 12.36 19.05
CA VAL A 107 -0.57 10.96 19.44
C VAL A 107 -1.71 10.87 20.46
N LYS A 108 -1.77 11.78 21.43
CA LYS A 108 -2.83 11.83 22.45
C LYS A 108 -4.23 11.98 21.86
N VAL A 109 -4.38 12.63 20.71
CA VAL A 109 -5.70 12.82 20.07
C VAL A 109 -6.06 11.70 19.08
N PHE A 110 -5.17 10.74 18.80
CA PHE A 110 -5.46 9.63 17.86
C PHE A 110 -6.77 8.89 18.17
N PRO A 111 -7.06 8.48 19.42
CA PRO A 111 -8.32 7.78 19.71
C PRO A 111 -9.57 8.60 19.37
N ALA A 112 -9.53 9.91 19.59
CA ALA A 112 -10.63 10.81 19.26
C ALA A 112 -10.78 10.97 17.75
N LEU A 113 -9.67 11.08 17.01
CA LEU A 113 -9.67 11.17 15.55
C LEU A 113 -10.12 9.87 14.88
N ILE A 114 -9.74 8.71 15.44
CA ILE A 114 -10.23 7.39 15.03
C ILE A 114 -11.76 7.34 15.15
N LYS A 115 -12.32 7.75 16.29
CA LYS A 115 -13.78 7.82 16.49
C LYS A 115 -14.49 8.72 15.47
N VAL A 116 -13.86 9.84 15.09
CA VAL A 116 -14.38 10.71 14.02
C VAL A 116 -14.37 9.99 12.67
N MET A 117 -13.30 9.27 12.35
CA MET A 117 -13.21 8.46 11.13
C MET A 117 -14.25 7.33 11.11
N ASP A 118 -14.45 6.62 12.22
CA ASP A 118 -15.48 5.58 12.35
C ASP A 118 -16.89 6.11 12.10
N GLY A 119 -17.20 7.28 12.67
CA GLY A 119 -18.45 7.98 12.41
C GLY A 119 -18.65 8.32 10.94
N PHE A 120 -17.59 8.80 10.28
CA PHE A 120 -17.63 9.08 8.86
C PHE A 120 -17.86 7.80 8.03
N TRP A 121 -17.21 6.70 8.38
CA TRP A 121 -17.34 5.42 7.67
C TRP A 121 -18.67 4.71 7.91
N ALA A 122 -19.26 4.86 9.09
CA ALA A 122 -20.61 4.39 9.37
C ALA A 122 -21.64 5.03 8.42
N ALA A 123 -21.48 6.33 8.12
CA ALA A 123 -22.35 7.06 7.19
C ALA A 123 -21.99 6.86 5.70
N LYS A 124 -20.71 6.62 5.39
CA LYS A 124 -20.22 6.44 4.01
C LYS A 124 -19.20 5.29 3.93
N PRO A 125 -19.66 4.02 3.93
CA PRO A 125 -18.76 2.87 3.96
C PRO A 125 -17.85 2.83 2.72
N ASN A 126 -16.53 2.82 2.95
CA ASN A 126 -15.53 2.58 1.91
C ASN A 126 -14.85 1.22 2.12
N VAL A 127 -15.64 0.17 1.91
CA VAL A 127 -15.29 -1.23 2.21
C VAL A 127 -13.99 -1.65 1.53
N GLU A 128 -13.78 -1.28 0.26
CA GLU A 128 -12.58 -1.69 -0.48
C GLU A 128 -11.31 -1.11 0.11
N ARG A 129 -11.28 0.18 0.46
CA ARG A 129 -10.12 0.78 1.13
C ARG A 129 -9.86 0.18 2.50
N ARG A 130 -10.92 -0.14 3.25
CA ARG A 130 -10.78 -0.82 4.53
C ARG A 130 -10.16 -2.21 4.34
N HIS A 131 -10.67 -3.01 3.41
CA HIS A 131 -10.09 -4.31 3.07
C HIS A 131 -8.62 -4.19 2.62
N CYS A 132 -8.24 -3.16 1.85
CA CYS A 132 -6.83 -2.93 1.50
C CYS A 132 -5.93 -2.80 2.73
N GLN A 133 -6.36 -2.04 3.75
CA GLN A 133 -5.59 -1.91 4.98
C GLN A 133 -5.60 -3.20 5.82
N GLU A 134 -6.73 -3.89 5.92
CA GLU A 134 -6.84 -5.16 6.66
C GLU A 134 -5.98 -6.26 6.02
N ILE A 135 -5.96 -6.36 4.68
CA ILE A 135 -5.03 -7.23 3.94
C ILE A 135 -3.58 -6.82 4.24
N ALA A 136 -3.28 -5.52 4.24
CA ALA A 136 -1.94 -5.02 4.54
C ALA A 136 -1.48 -5.38 5.95
N GLN A 137 -2.38 -5.41 6.92
CA GLN A 137 -2.12 -5.80 8.31
C GLN A 137 -1.91 -7.32 8.44
N ALA A 138 -2.83 -8.12 7.88
CA ALA A 138 -2.75 -9.58 7.87
C ALA A 138 -1.47 -10.11 7.21
N ASN A 139 -0.87 -9.32 6.32
CA ASN A 139 0.34 -9.65 5.57
C ASN A 139 1.48 -8.66 5.86
N SER A 140 1.58 -8.15 7.08
CA SER A 140 2.60 -7.17 7.48
C SER A 140 3.88 -7.78 8.06
N GLY A 141 3.83 -9.03 8.52
CA GLY A 141 4.94 -9.65 9.26
C GLY A 141 5.22 -9.02 10.63
N ARG A 142 4.34 -8.12 11.11
CA ARG A 142 4.48 -7.45 12.42
C ARG A 142 3.88 -8.31 13.53
N PHE A 143 4.18 -7.94 14.79
CA PHE A 143 3.62 -8.56 15.99
C PHE A 143 3.96 -10.04 16.19
N GLY A 144 5.13 -10.47 15.72
CA GLY A 144 5.63 -11.84 15.95
C GLY A 144 5.00 -12.91 15.05
N THR A 145 4.12 -12.53 14.11
CA THR A 145 3.58 -13.43 13.11
C THR A 145 4.43 -13.31 11.83
N PRO A 146 5.17 -14.37 11.43
CA PRO A 146 5.87 -14.36 10.16
C PRO A 146 4.89 -14.09 9.01
N PRO A 147 5.25 -13.26 8.02
CA PRO A 147 4.41 -13.09 6.84
C PRO A 147 4.25 -14.44 6.12
N GLY A 148 3.07 -14.71 5.57
CA GLY A 148 2.73 -15.98 4.92
C GLY A 148 3.57 -16.26 3.65
N ASP A 149 2.96 -16.09 2.47
CA ASP A 149 3.70 -16.10 1.20
C ASP A 149 4.02 -14.70 0.67
N TYR A 150 3.34 -13.70 1.23
CA TYR A 150 3.38 -12.32 0.79
C TYR A 150 3.58 -11.37 1.98
N LEU A 151 4.23 -10.24 1.69
CA LEU A 151 4.39 -9.11 2.61
C LEU A 151 3.94 -7.83 1.89
N ILE A 152 2.99 -7.08 2.47
CA ILE A 152 2.49 -5.82 1.89
C ILE A 152 3.40 -4.66 2.27
N LEU A 153 4.08 -4.11 1.27
CA LEU A 153 4.99 -2.97 1.43
C LEU A 153 4.25 -1.66 1.51
N ASP A 154 3.11 -1.51 0.83
CA ASP A 154 2.47 -0.22 0.65
C ASP A 154 1.01 -0.33 0.22
N ILE A 155 0.25 0.73 0.50
CA ILE A 155 -1.10 0.93 -0.02
C ILE A 155 -1.13 2.16 -0.94
N GLU A 156 -2.07 2.20 -1.88
CA GLU A 156 -2.29 3.32 -2.81
C GLU A 156 -1.03 3.69 -3.62
N TYR A 157 -0.34 2.71 -4.19
CA TYR A 157 0.82 2.97 -5.04
C TYR A 157 0.42 3.65 -6.34
N GLN A 158 1.14 4.71 -6.73
CA GLN A 158 0.86 5.46 -7.95
C GLN A 158 2.12 5.73 -8.75
N TRP A 159 2.05 5.50 -10.06
CA TRP A 159 3.08 5.83 -11.04
C TRP A 159 2.41 6.32 -12.32
N ALA A 160 2.78 7.49 -12.85
CA ALA A 160 2.18 8.07 -14.06
C ALA A 160 0.64 8.07 -14.11
N HIS A 161 -0.01 8.50 -13.02
CA HIS A 161 -1.48 8.49 -12.83
C HIS A 161 -2.15 7.11 -12.91
N ARG A 162 -1.36 6.04 -12.83
CA ARG A 162 -1.83 4.66 -12.70
C ARG A 162 -1.69 4.28 -11.24
N ARG A 163 -2.79 3.89 -10.62
CA ARG A 163 -2.83 3.61 -9.19
C ARG A 163 -3.24 2.15 -8.97
N PHE A 164 -2.52 1.49 -8.09
CA PHE A 164 -2.82 0.15 -7.60
C PHE A 164 -3.14 0.23 -6.12
N ASP A 165 -3.97 -0.68 -5.67
CA ASP A 165 -4.40 -0.70 -4.28
C ASP A 165 -3.27 -1.06 -3.33
N LEU A 166 -2.46 -2.07 -3.66
CA LEU A 166 -1.33 -2.50 -2.84
C LEU A 166 -0.08 -2.76 -3.68
N ILE A 167 1.07 -2.62 -3.05
CA ILE A 167 2.34 -3.19 -3.51
C ILE A 167 2.82 -4.20 -2.47
N ALA A 168 3.22 -5.37 -2.95
CA ALA A 168 3.67 -6.47 -2.13
C ALA A 168 4.96 -7.06 -2.64
N VAL A 169 5.58 -7.88 -1.80
CA VAL A 169 6.59 -8.85 -2.23
C VAL A 169 6.08 -10.24 -1.96
N ARG A 170 6.43 -11.18 -2.83
CA ARG A 170 6.16 -12.61 -2.66
C ARG A 170 7.47 -13.35 -2.45
N LYS A 171 7.52 -14.19 -1.42
CA LYS A 171 8.70 -15.02 -1.17
C LYS A 171 8.98 -15.96 -2.35
N ASN A 172 10.27 -16.10 -2.66
CA ASN A 172 10.80 -16.82 -3.81
C ASN A 172 11.82 -17.88 -3.35
N PRO A 173 11.35 -18.99 -2.73
CA PRO A 173 12.22 -20.05 -2.23
C PRO A 173 13.17 -20.59 -3.31
N ARG A 174 14.44 -20.73 -2.94
CA ARG A 174 15.51 -21.30 -3.77
C ARG A 174 16.37 -22.22 -2.88
N MET A 175 17.19 -23.07 -3.48
CA MET A 175 18.03 -24.00 -2.69
C MET A 175 18.91 -23.29 -1.65
N ALA A 176 19.48 -22.12 -1.99
CA ALA A 176 20.32 -21.33 -1.08
C ALA A 176 19.53 -20.39 -0.15
N ASP A 177 18.23 -20.24 -0.36
CA ASP A 177 17.32 -19.39 0.43
C ASP A 177 15.94 -20.06 0.50
N PRO A 178 15.77 -21.08 1.37
CA PRO A 178 14.52 -21.84 1.46
C PRO A 178 13.31 -21.01 1.89
N GLU A 179 13.53 -19.97 2.72
CA GLU A 179 12.48 -19.03 3.13
C GLU A 179 12.05 -18.13 1.96
N GLY A 180 13.01 -17.71 1.13
CA GLY A 180 12.77 -17.02 -0.14
C GLY A 180 12.62 -15.51 -0.02
N TRP A 181 13.05 -14.91 1.08
CA TRP A 181 12.88 -13.48 1.34
C TRP A 181 14.07 -12.62 0.91
N SER A 182 15.23 -13.22 0.60
CA SER A 182 16.41 -12.45 0.17
C SER A 182 16.26 -11.81 -1.20
N VAL A 183 15.65 -12.55 -2.15
CA VAL A 183 15.40 -12.08 -3.53
C VAL A 183 13.95 -12.37 -3.94
N PRO A 184 12.97 -11.69 -3.31
CA PRO A 184 11.55 -11.94 -3.53
C PRO A 184 11.10 -11.32 -4.86
N LYS A 185 9.89 -11.69 -5.30
CA LYS A 185 9.27 -11.09 -6.48
C LYS A 185 8.41 -9.90 -6.08
N LEU A 186 8.51 -8.80 -6.83
CA LEU A 186 7.60 -7.65 -6.70
C LEU A 186 6.21 -8.03 -7.22
N VAL A 187 5.16 -7.55 -6.55
CA VAL A 187 3.77 -7.84 -6.91
C VAL A 187 2.93 -6.57 -6.83
N PHE A 188 2.22 -6.27 -7.92
CA PHE A 188 1.18 -5.27 -7.98
C PHE A 188 -0.16 -5.91 -7.64
N VAL A 189 -0.96 -5.26 -6.80
CA VAL A 189 -2.22 -5.82 -6.34
C VAL A 189 -3.37 -4.85 -6.56
N GLU A 190 -4.45 -5.38 -7.10
CA GLU A 190 -5.74 -4.71 -7.23
C GLU A 190 -6.77 -5.47 -6.41
N VAL A 191 -7.55 -4.77 -5.57
CA VAL A 191 -8.53 -5.39 -4.67
C VAL A 191 -9.93 -5.07 -5.15
N LYS A 192 -10.81 -6.07 -5.23
CA LYS A 192 -12.24 -5.89 -5.53
C LYS A 192 -13.11 -6.50 -4.46
N SER A 193 -14.00 -5.67 -3.93
CA SER A 193 -14.91 -6.07 -2.84
C SER A 193 -16.39 -6.00 -3.23
N LYS A 194 -16.69 -5.50 -4.43
CA LYS A 194 -18.06 -5.36 -4.94
C LYS A 194 -18.11 -5.63 -6.45
N PRO A 195 -19.15 -6.30 -6.98
CA PRO A 195 -19.29 -6.54 -8.42
C PRO A 195 -19.21 -5.26 -9.26
N ALA A 196 -19.86 -4.18 -8.80
CA ALA A 196 -19.88 -2.91 -9.51
C ALA A 196 -18.49 -2.25 -9.67
N ALA A 197 -17.54 -2.56 -8.79
CA ALA A 197 -16.17 -2.05 -8.85
C ALA A 197 -15.30 -2.78 -9.89
N CYS A 198 -15.77 -3.90 -10.44
CA CYS A 198 -15.01 -4.71 -11.39
C CYS A 198 -15.05 -4.16 -12.83
N LYS A 199 -15.85 -3.11 -13.10
CA LYS A 199 -16.08 -2.54 -14.45
C LYS A 199 -15.82 -1.03 -14.52
N GLY A 200 -15.85 -0.50 -15.74
CA GLY A 200 -15.70 0.93 -16.00
C GLY A 200 -14.26 1.42 -15.94
N SER A 201 -14.06 2.72 -15.69
CA SER A 201 -12.75 3.39 -15.74
C SER A 201 -11.80 3.02 -14.59
N ALA A 202 -12.25 2.23 -13.62
CA ALA A 202 -11.47 1.64 -12.53
C ALA A 202 -11.76 0.13 -12.38
N GLY A 203 -12.14 -0.52 -13.50
CA GLY A 203 -12.46 -1.93 -13.55
C GLY A 203 -11.24 -2.82 -13.81
N LEU A 204 -11.43 -4.15 -13.69
CA LEU A 204 -10.36 -5.15 -13.75
C LEU A 204 -9.51 -5.04 -15.02
N TYR A 205 -10.16 -4.94 -16.19
CA TYR A 205 -9.47 -4.83 -17.47
C TYR A 205 -8.61 -3.56 -17.57
N VAL A 206 -9.11 -2.43 -17.08
CA VAL A 206 -8.34 -1.17 -17.10
C VAL A 206 -7.09 -1.30 -16.22
N HIS A 207 -7.20 -1.85 -15.01
CA HIS A 207 -6.03 -2.05 -14.15
C HIS A 207 -5.03 -3.07 -14.73
N ALA A 208 -5.49 -4.07 -15.48
CA ALA A 208 -4.59 -4.97 -16.22
C ALA A 208 -3.82 -4.21 -17.33
N GLN A 209 -4.48 -3.34 -18.09
CA GLN A 209 -3.84 -2.48 -19.08
C GLN A 209 -2.85 -1.51 -18.42
N ASP A 210 -3.20 -0.97 -17.27
CA ASP A 210 -2.36 -0.07 -16.48
C ASP A 210 -1.06 -0.75 -16.07
N TYR A 211 -1.17 -1.95 -15.51
CA TYR A 211 -0.04 -2.77 -15.14
C TYR A 211 0.82 -3.09 -16.36
N ALA A 212 0.22 -3.58 -17.46
CA ALA A 212 0.94 -3.92 -18.68
C ALA A 212 1.72 -2.74 -19.24
N SER A 213 1.13 -1.54 -19.22
CA SER A 213 1.80 -0.33 -19.69
C SER A 213 2.99 0.08 -18.82
N ILE A 214 2.98 -0.19 -17.50
CA ILE A 214 4.11 0.09 -16.61
C ILE A 214 5.24 -0.91 -16.85
N VAL A 215 4.92 -2.20 -16.89
CA VAL A 215 5.94 -3.24 -17.03
C VAL A 215 6.58 -3.24 -18.42
N GLY A 216 5.85 -2.82 -19.46
CA GLY A 216 6.36 -2.67 -20.82
C GLY A 216 7.05 -1.33 -21.12
N ALA A 217 6.93 -0.33 -20.25
CA ALA A 217 7.51 1.00 -20.50
C ALA A 217 9.04 1.00 -20.44
N GLY A 218 9.67 1.76 -21.34
CA GLY A 218 11.11 2.06 -21.30
C GLY A 218 12.01 0.84 -21.42
N GLY A 219 11.56 -0.23 -22.09
CA GLY A 219 12.34 -1.47 -22.21
C GLY A 219 12.69 -2.12 -20.86
N GLY A 220 11.91 -1.85 -19.81
CA GLY A 220 12.14 -2.35 -18.46
C GLY A 220 12.91 -1.42 -17.54
N CYS A 221 13.44 -0.28 -18.00
CA CYS A 221 14.13 0.68 -17.12
C CYS A 221 13.23 1.18 -15.98
N ARG A 222 11.93 1.37 -16.26
CA ARG A 222 10.92 1.80 -15.28
C ARG A 222 10.72 0.76 -14.17
N LEU A 223 10.81 -0.53 -14.48
CA LEU A 223 10.77 -1.56 -13.46
C LEU A 223 11.97 -1.48 -12.51
N ASN A 224 13.14 -1.13 -13.02
CA ASN A 224 14.33 -0.95 -12.18
C ASN A 224 14.19 0.26 -11.25
N GLU A 225 13.55 1.34 -11.70
CA GLU A 225 13.23 2.50 -10.84
C GLU A 225 12.24 2.11 -9.73
N ILE A 226 11.18 1.37 -10.05
CA ILE A 226 10.21 0.90 -9.05
C ILE A 226 10.86 -0.06 -8.05
N ARG A 227 11.73 -0.98 -8.52
CA ARG A 227 12.51 -1.86 -7.65
C ARG A 227 13.42 -1.06 -6.73
N GLY A 228 14.20 -0.12 -7.26
CA GLY A 228 15.11 0.72 -6.47
C GLY A 228 14.37 1.59 -5.45
N GLU A 229 13.20 2.13 -5.82
CA GLU A 229 12.31 2.82 -4.89
C GLU A 229 11.89 1.91 -3.74
N TYR A 230 11.35 0.72 -4.02
CA TYR A 230 10.87 -0.17 -2.97
C TYR A 230 11.98 -0.86 -2.18
N GLU A 231 13.17 -1.03 -2.74
CA GLU A 231 14.37 -1.40 -2.00
C GLU A 231 14.72 -0.30 -0.97
N SER A 232 14.61 0.97 -1.35
CA SER A 232 14.79 2.08 -0.41
C SER A 232 13.69 2.09 0.67
N VAL A 233 12.42 1.87 0.29
CA VAL A 233 11.30 1.82 1.24
C VAL A 233 11.48 0.67 2.24
N ILE A 234 11.88 -0.53 1.78
CA ILE A 234 12.11 -1.68 2.66
C ILE A 234 13.22 -1.35 3.65
N ARG A 235 14.37 -0.85 3.19
CA ARG A 235 15.49 -0.46 4.08
C ARG A 235 15.08 0.60 5.11
N GLN A 236 14.30 1.60 4.69
CA GLN A 236 13.79 2.61 5.62
C GLN A 236 12.82 1.99 6.63
N LYS A 237 11.90 1.11 6.19
CA LYS A 237 10.97 0.44 7.11
C LYS A 237 11.66 -0.54 8.06
N GLU A 238 12.71 -1.22 7.61
CA GLU A 238 13.60 -2.02 8.45
C GLU A 238 14.30 -1.17 9.51
N ASN A 239 14.77 0.03 9.15
CA ASN A 239 15.38 0.98 10.09
C ASN A 239 14.40 1.52 11.14
N LEU A 240 13.12 1.58 10.80
CA LEU A 240 12.05 2.01 11.70
C LEU A 240 11.32 0.83 12.37
N GLU A 241 11.83 -0.40 12.22
CA GLU A 241 11.25 -1.63 12.77
C GLU A 241 9.79 -1.88 12.34
N LEU A 242 9.41 -1.33 11.18
CA LEU A 242 8.11 -1.55 10.54
C LEU A 242 8.10 -2.82 9.67
N ILE A 243 9.29 -3.30 9.28
CA ILE A 243 9.54 -4.58 8.61
C ILE A 243 10.65 -5.30 9.36
N ASP A 244 10.49 -6.61 9.56
CA ASP A 244 11.47 -7.44 10.26
C ASP A 244 12.73 -7.65 9.40
N ARG A 245 13.86 -7.10 9.85
CA ARG A 245 15.19 -7.26 9.22
C ARG A 245 15.63 -8.72 9.10
N ARG A 246 15.10 -9.63 9.93
CA ARG A 246 15.42 -11.08 9.87
C ARG A 246 14.91 -11.74 8.60
N LEU A 247 14.02 -11.09 7.85
CA LEU A 247 13.65 -11.53 6.51
C LEU A 247 14.84 -11.48 5.52
N GLY A 248 15.91 -10.74 5.84
CA GLY A 248 17.15 -10.78 5.08
C GLY A 248 17.01 -10.29 3.64
N PHE A 249 16.13 -9.31 3.40
CA PHE A 249 15.92 -8.76 2.06
C PHE A 249 17.20 -8.12 1.52
N GLU A 250 17.64 -8.55 0.34
CA GLU A 250 18.82 -7.99 -0.34
C GLU A 250 18.42 -7.07 -1.48
N ARG A 251 17.57 -7.57 -2.39
CA ARG A 251 17.12 -6.91 -3.61
C ARG A 251 15.92 -7.60 -4.22
N PHE A 252 15.26 -6.98 -5.18
CA PHE A 252 14.21 -7.67 -5.94
C PHE A 252 14.75 -8.67 -6.98
N SER A 253 13.95 -9.71 -7.24
CA SER A 253 14.13 -10.54 -8.43
C SER A 253 13.99 -9.71 -9.72
N VAL A 254 14.84 -10.00 -10.71
CA VAL A 254 14.78 -9.40 -12.05
C VAL A 254 13.60 -9.87 -12.89
N ALA A 255 12.88 -10.91 -12.44
CA ALA A 255 11.67 -11.41 -13.10
C ALA A 255 10.62 -10.29 -13.22
N THR A 256 9.80 -10.35 -14.27
CA THR A 256 8.63 -9.46 -14.40
C THR A 256 7.78 -9.54 -13.13
N PRO A 257 7.39 -8.39 -12.54
CA PRO A 257 6.52 -8.38 -11.36
C PRO A 257 5.21 -9.12 -11.62
N GLU A 258 4.60 -9.71 -10.60
CA GLU A 258 3.26 -10.32 -10.75
C GLU A 258 2.18 -9.23 -10.70
N PHE A 259 1.06 -9.46 -11.38
CA PHE A 259 -0.18 -8.71 -11.15
C PHE A 259 -1.22 -9.61 -10.50
N LEU A 260 -1.68 -9.26 -9.30
CA LEU A 260 -2.60 -10.06 -8.52
C LEU A 260 -3.93 -9.33 -8.35
N LEU A 261 -5.00 -9.96 -8.81
CA LEU A 261 -6.37 -9.53 -8.60
C LEU A 261 -6.91 -10.23 -7.34
N ILE A 262 -7.15 -9.48 -6.27
CA ILE A 262 -7.73 -10.02 -5.04
C ILE A 262 -9.22 -9.72 -5.00
N PHE A 263 -10.00 -10.74 -4.67
CA PHE A 263 -11.44 -10.65 -4.47
C PHE A 263 -11.77 -10.98 -3.01
N VAL A 264 -12.40 -10.06 -2.29
CA VAL A 264 -12.77 -10.24 -0.87
C VAL A 264 -14.26 -10.48 -0.75
N ASP A 265 -14.66 -11.63 -0.20
CA ASP A 265 -16.05 -12.11 -0.13
C ASP A 265 -16.78 -12.04 -1.49
N LEU A 266 -16.01 -12.18 -2.57
CA LEU A 266 -16.51 -12.01 -3.93
C LEU A 266 -15.97 -13.16 -4.78
N ASN A 267 -16.87 -13.93 -5.40
CA ASN A 267 -16.49 -15.01 -6.30
C ASN A 267 -16.64 -14.56 -7.77
N PRO A 268 -15.56 -14.10 -8.44
CA PRO A 268 -15.56 -13.76 -9.87
C PRO A 268 -16.08 -14.85 -10.81
N ASP A 269 -16.06 -16.13 -10.41
CA ASP A 269 -16.50 -17.24 -11.27
C ASP A 269 -18.01 -17.52 -11.11
N ALA A 270 -18.62 -17.05 -10.02
CA ALA A 270 -20.06 -17.22 -9.77
C ALA A 270 -20.92 -16.03 -10.27
N ASP A 271 -20.32 -14.84 -10.38
CA ASP A 271 -21.01 -13.65 -10.88
C ASP A 271 -20.76 -13.49 -12.40
N SER A 272 -21.82 -13.65 -13.19
CA SER A 272 -21.73 -13.58 -14.66
C SER A 272 -21.19 -12.25 -15.20
N GLN A 273 -21.35 -11.14 -14.48
CA GLN A 273 -20.81 -9.84 -14.91
C GLN A 273 -19.31 -9.77 -14.65
N ILE A 274 -18.85 -10.26 -13.50
CA ILE A 274 -17.43 -10.30 -13.17
C ILE A 274 -16.71 -11.30 -14.07
N ALA A 275 -17.31 -12.46 -14.32
CA ALA A 275 -16.77 -13.46 -15.23
C ALA A 275 -16.50 -12.87 -16.63
N LYS A 276 -17.42 -12.05 -17.17
CA LYS A 276 -17.21 -11.34 -18.45
C LYS A 276 -16.03 -10.38 -18.42
N GLU A 277 -15.82 -9.64 -17.33
CA GLU A 277 -14.64 -8.78 -17.19
C GLU A 277 -13.36 -9.60 -17.03
N MET A 278 -13.41 -10.74 -16.34
CA MET A 278 -12.28 -11.68 -16.22
C MET A 278 -11.89 -12.29 -17.56
N GLU A 279 -12.85 -12.61 -18.45
CA GLU A 279 -12.53 -13.08 -19.80
C GLU A 279 -11.79 -12.01 -20.62
N LYS A 280 -12.15 -10.72 -20.47
CA LYS A 280 -11.38 -9.63 -21.10
C LYS A 280 -9.94 -9.59 -20.58
N VAL A 281 -9.75 -9.73 -19.26
CA VAL A 281 -8.42 -9.78 -18.65
C VAL A 281 -7.63 -10.99 -19.15
N ARG A 282 -8.26 -12.17 -19.25
CA ARG A 282 -7.61 -13.38 -19.76
C ARG A 282 -7.19 -13.23 -21.23
N ALA A 283 -8.11 -12.78 -22.09
CA ALA A 283 -7.83 -12.54 -23.50
C ALA A 283 -6.69 -11.53 -23.69
N PHE A 284 -6.61 -10.52 -22.82
CA PHE A 284 -5.51 -9.56 -22.81
C PHE A 284 -4.19 -10.17 -22.31
N ALA A 285 -4.22 -10.95 -21.23
CA ALA A 285 -3.03 -11.62 -20.69
C ALA A 285 -2.38 -12.56 -21.72
N GLN A 286 -3.19 -13.25 -22.54
CA GLN A 286 -2.70 -14.11 -23.62
C GLN A 286 -1.90 -13.35 -24.69
N GLN A 287 -2.10 -12.04 -24.83
CA GLN A 287 -1.36 -11.19 -25.76
C GLN A 287 -0.02 -10.71 -25.17
N LEU A 288 0.26 -10.99 -23.89
CA LEU A 288 1.41 -10.49 -23.14
C LEU A 288 2.21 -11.66 -22.53
N PRO A 289 3.03 -12.38 -23.33
CA PRO A 289 3.67 -13.63 -22.90
C PRO A 289 4.63 -13.48 -21.70
N SER A 290 5.11 -12.27 -21.42
CA SER A 290 6.01 -11.97 -20.30
C SER A 290 5.31 -11.52 -19.02
N VAL A 291 3.98 -11.41 -19.03
CA VAL A 291 3.16 -10.90 -17.92
C VAL A 291 2.44 -12.04 -17.22
N SER A 292 2.58 -12.10 -15.89
CA SER A 292 1.86 -13.08 -15.06
C SER A 292 0.74 -12.37 -14.30
N ILE A 293 -0.51 -12.60 -14.74
CA ILE A 293 -1.71 -12.16 -14.02
C ILE A 293 -2.32 -13.35 -13.28
N HIS A 294 -2.61 -13.15 -12.00
CA HIS A 294 -3.22 -14.15 -11.13
C HIS A 294 -4.46 -13.58 -10.45
N LYS A 295 -5.35 -14.46 -9.99
CA LYS A 295 -6.45 -14.12 -9.07
C LYS A 295 -6.26 -14.81 -7.72
N MET A 296 -6.77 -14.19 -6.68
CA MET A 296 -6.84 -14.74 -5.33
C MET A 296 -8.17 -14.39 -4.68
N PHE A 297 -8.75 -15.34 -3.97
CA PHE A 297 -10.00 -15.16 -3.24
C PHE A 297 -9.68 -15.16 -1.76
N LEU A 298 -10.14 -14.14 -1.06
CA LEU A 298 -10.01 -13.99 0.39
C LEU A 298 -11.41 -13.80 0.99
N THR A 299 -11.53 -14.02 2.29
CA THR A 299 -12.75 -13.72 3.03
C THR A 299 -12.47 -12.67 4.10
N LYS A 300 -13.50 -11.97 4.59
CA LYS A 300 -13.30 -11.02 5.70
C LYS A 300 -12.74 -11.67 6.98
N THR A 301 -12.88 -12.97 7.13
CA THR A 301 -12.36 -13.73 8.28
C THR A 301 -10.95 -14.26 8.03
N ASP A 302 -10.49 -14.31 6.77
CA ASP A 302 -9.14 -14.72 6.40
C ASP A 302 -8.63 -13.89 5.21
N LEU A 303 -7.85 -12.86 5.55
CA LEU A 303 -7.22 -11.94 4.62
C LEU A 303 -5.73 -12.27 4.40
N VAL A 304 -5.26 -13.42 4.86
CA VAL A 304 -3.87 -13.84 4.67
C VAL A 304 -3.67 -14.30 3.22
N MET A 305 -2.65 -13.75 2.57
CA MET A 305 -2.30 -14.07 1.20
C MET A 305 -1.35 -15.28 1.19
N THR A 306 -1.82 -16.37 0.58
CA THR A 306 -1.06 -17.63 0.43
C THR A 306 -1.02 -18.07 -1.02
N LYS A 307 0.02 -18.82 -1.41
CA LYS A 307 0.11 -19.41 -2.75
C LYS A 307 -1.01 -20.40 -3.04
N ASN A 308 -1.56 -21.06 -2.01
CA ASN A 308 -2.67 -22.00 -2.14
C ASN A 308 -3.98 -21.29 -2.56
N ASN A 309 -4.17 -20.05 -2.12
CA ASN A 309 -5.34 -19.23 -2.49
C ASN A 309 -5.18 -18.59 -3.88
N ARG A 310 -4.00 -18.69 -4.51
CA ARG A 310 -3.70 -18.09 -5.81
C ARG A 310 -4.02 -19.05 -6.95
N LYS A 311 -4.72 -18.54 -7.97
CA LYS A 311 -4.98 -19.25 -9.23
C LYS A 311 -4.45 -18.42 -10.41
N THR A 312 -3.77 -19.08 -11.34
CA THR A 312 -3.39 -18.46 -12.63
C THR A 312 -4.64 -18.25 -13.49
N LEU A 313 -4.66 -17.16 -14.27
CA LEU A 313 -5.77 -16.86 -15.17
C LEU A 313 -5.77 -17.71 -16.44
#